data_AF-A0A939YZW4-F1
#
_entry.id   AF-A0A939YZW4-F1
#
_cell.length_a   1.000
_cell.length_b   1.000
_cell.length_c   1.000
_cell.angle_alpha   90.00
_cell.angle_beta   90.00
_cell.angle_gamma   90.00
#
_symmetry.space_group_name_H-M   'P 1'
#
loop_
_entity.id
_entity.type
_entity.pdbx_description
1 polymer ?
#
loop_
_entity_poly.entity_id
_entity_poly.type
_entity_poly.pdbx_seq_one_letter_code
_entity_poly.pdbx_strand_id
1 'polypeptide(L)'
;MDKLDIIFDMQKKLDTDIEERRHLSFTQEEWMQKEVLAMLSELSEVLDEVNFKWWKNKKPVDQEALQGEIVDILHFFVSMCWRSGMDADTLFNKYLLKNKENFDRQYGRSEKKGYEVLPEETRTED
;
A
#
# COMPACT_ATOMS: atom_id res chain seq x y z
N MET A 1 -21.16 6.69 5.72
CA MET A 1 -20.28 6.38 4.60
C MET A 1 -19.27 7.49 4.48
N ASP A 2 -18.06 7.22 4.95
CA ASP A 2 -16.92 8.13 4.79
C ASP A 2 -16.17 7.87 3.48
N LYS A 3 -15.02 8.52 3.28
CA LYS A 3 -14.23 8.37 2.05
C LYS A 3 -13.67 6.95 1.88
N LEU A 4 -13.29 6.28 2.96
CA LEU A 4 -12.73 4.93 2.91
C LEU A 4 -13.83 3.91 2.58
N ASP A 5 -15.01 4.07 3.18
CA ASP A 5 -16.19 3.28 2.84
C ASP A 5 -16.52 3.37 1.34
N ILE A 6 -16.51 4.59 0.78
CA ILE A 6 -16.78 4.83 -0.64
C ILE A 6 -15.75 4.09 -1.52
N ILE A 7 -14.46 4.16 -1.18
CA ILE A 7 -13.39 3.49 -1.92
C ILE A 7 -13.59 1.97 -1.91
N PHE A 8 -13.85 1.39 -0.75
CA PHE A 8 -14.09 -0.06 -0.62
C PHE A 8 -15.32 -0.50 -1.41
N ASP A 9 -16.42 0.24 -1.33
CA ASP A 9 -17.65 -0.04 -2.07
C ASP A 9 -17.45 0.05 -3.59
N MET A 10 -16.70 1.05 -4.06
CA MET A 10 -16.38 1.21 -5.48
C MET A 10 -15.46 0.10 -5.97
N GLN A 11 -14.40 -0.23 -5.21
CA GLN A 11 -13.46 -1.29 -5.58
C GLN A 11 -14.14 -2.64 -5.66
N LYS A 12 -14.96 -2.99 -4.66
CA LYS A 12 -15.66 -4.27 -4.63
C LYS A 12 -16.60 -4.42 -5.83
N LYS A 13 -17.30 -3.35 -6.23
CA LYS A 13 -18.14 -3.36 -7.44
C LYS A 13 -17.33 -3.57 -8.70
N LEU A 14 -16.20 -2.89 -8.84
CA LEU A 14 -15.30 -3.05 -9.98
C LEU A 14 -14.75 -4.48 -10.07
N ASP A 15 -14.23 -5.01 -8.97
CA ASP A 15 -13.64 -6.35 -8.94
C ASP A 15 -14.67 -7.42 -9.26
N THR A 16 -15.88 -7.31 -8.70
CA THR A 16 -16.98 -8.23 -9.00
C THR A 16 -17.35 -8.20 -10.49
N ASP A 17 -17.49 -7.01 -11.09
CA ASP A 17 -17.81 -6.86 -12.52
C ASP A 17 -16.69 -7.43 -13.41
N ILE A 18 -15.41 -7.22 -13.05
CA ILE A 18 -14.27 -7.81 -13.76
C ILE A 18 -14.29 -9.34 -13.67
N GLU A 19 -14.48 -9.90 -12.47
CA GLU A 19 -14.54 -11.35 -12.26
C GLU A 19 -15.64 -12.00 -13.08
N GLU A 20 -16.85 -11.43 -13.06
CA GLU A 20 -18.00 -11.92 -13.81
C GLU A 20 -17.76 -11.87 -15.32
N ARG A 21 -17.29 -10.72 -15.84
CA ARG A 21 -17.06 -10.52 -17.29
C ARG A 21 -15.91 -11.35 -17.83
N ARG A 22 -14.90 -11.62 -17.01
CA ARG A 22 -13.69 -12.35 -17.40
C ARG A 22 -13.76 -13.82 -16.99
N HIS A 23 -14.86 -14.26 -16.36
CA HIS A 23 -15.07 -15.61 -15.86
C HIS A 23 -13.92 -16.08 -14.95
N LEU A 24 -13.48 -15.20 -14.05
CA LEU A 24 -12.37 -15.48 -13.15
C LEU A 24 -12.89 -16.17 -11.89
N SER A 25 -12.19 -17.20 -11.47
CA SER A 25 -12.45 -17.91 -10.22
C SER A 25 -11.13 -18.40 -9.67
N PHE A 26 -10.64 -17.74 -8.62
CA PHE A 26 -9.39 -18.08 -7.96
C PHE A 26 -9.61 -18.26 -6.46
N THR A 27 -8.78 -19.07 -5.84
CA THR A 27 -8.67 -19.17 -4.39
C THR A 27 -8.18 -17.84 -3.80
N GLN A 28 -8.38 -17.64 -2.49
CA GLN A 28 -7.85 -16.46 -1.80
C GLN A 28 -6.33 -16.36 -1.97
N GLU A 29 -5.60 -17.47 -1.89
CA GLU A 29 -4.14 -17.49 -2.05
C GLU A 29 -3.72 -17.03 -3.46
N GLU A 30 -4.35 -17.57 -4.50
CA GLU A 30 -4.07 -17.17 -5.88
C GLU A 30 -4.38 -15.68 -6.13
N TRP A 31 -5.46 -15.17 -5.53
CA TRP A 31 -5.74 -13.74 -5.58
C TRP A 31 -4.64 -12.93 -4.89
N MET A 32 -4.21 -13.30 -3.68
CA MET A 32 -3.11 -12.59 -3.01
C MET A 32 -1.84 -12.56 -3.88
N GLN A 33 -1.49 -13.67 -4.53
CA GLN A 33 -0.35 -13.72 -5.45
C GLN A 33 -0.52 -12.76 -6.64
N LYS A 34 -1.72 -12.70 -7.22
CA LYS A 34 -2.02 -11.82 -8.36
C LYS A 34 -2.03 -10.34 -7.98
N GLU A 35 -2.67 -9.98 -6.86
CA GLU A 35 -2.73 -8.59 -6.38
C GLU A 35 -1.34 -8.08 -6.00
N VAL A 36 -0.51 -8.92 -5.37
CA VAL A 36 0.90 -8.58 -5.08
C VAL A 36 1.68 -8.35 -6.38
N LEU A 37 1.51 -9.21 -7.37
CA LEU A 37 2.18 -9.04 -8.66
C LEU A 37 1.72 -7.77 -9.39
N ALA A 38 0.43 -7.46 -9.36
CA ALA A 38 -0.13 -6.25 -9.95
C ALA A 38 0.46 -5.00 -9.28
N MET A 39 0.44 -4.93 -7.94
CA MET A 39 1.07 -3.82 -7.20
C MET A 39 2.57 -3.66 -7.50
N LEU A 40 3.31 -4.76 -7.67
CA LEU A 40 4.73 -4.70 -8.06
C LEU A 40 4.92 -4.13 -9.47
N SER A 41 3.98 -4.41 -10.38
CA SER A 41 3.96 -3.81 -11.71
C SER A 41 3.76 -2.30 -11.60
N GLU A 42 2.71 -1.84 -10.91
CA GLU A 42 2.41 -0.41 -10.76
C GLU A 42 3.51 0.36 -10.00
N LEU A 43 4.15 -0.27 -9.02
CA LEU A 43 5.33 0.30 -8.37
C LEU A 43 6.50 0.52 -9.34
N SER A 44 6.62 -0.33 -10.37
CA SER A 44 7.62 -0.14 -11.43
C SER A 44 7.24 1.02 -12.35
N GLU A 45 5.95 1.26 -12.57
CA GLU A 45 5.44 2.42 -13.31
C GLU A 45 5.69 3.73 -12.54
N VAL A 46 5.45 3.74 -11.22
CA VAL A 46 5.87 4.83 -10.32
C VAL A 46 7.37 5.13 -10.45
N LEU A 47 8.22 4.11 -10.55
CA LEU A 47 9.65 4.31 -10.75
C LEU A 47 9.94 4.99 -12.09
N ASP A 48 9.26 4.58 -13.17
CA ASP A 48 9.44 5.20 -14.50
C ASP A 48 9.00 6.67 -14.55
N GLU A 49 8.09 7.10 -13.66
CA GLU A 49 7.70 8.50 -13.51
C GLU A 49 8.69 9.37 -12.72
N VAL A 50 9.67 8.75 -12.05
CA VAL A 50 10.76 9.46 -11.35
C VAL A 50 12.12 9.20 -11.98
N ASN A 51 13.12 9.97 -11.57
CA ASN A 51 14.48 9.88 -12.11
C ASN A 51 15.32 8.77 -11.45
N PHE A 52 14.82 7.53 -11.39
CA PHE A 52 15.54 6.42 -10.74
C PHE A 52 16.77 5.93 -11.53
N LYS A 53 16.74 6.07 -12.86
CA LYS A 53 17.83 5.70 -13.77
C LYS A 53 18.95 6.74 -13.65
N TRP A 54 19.80 6.58 -12.63
CA TRP A 54 20.90 7.51 -12.31
C TRP A 54 21.95 7.65 -13.42
N TRP A 55 21.97 6.74 -14.39
CA TRP A 55 22.80 6.79 -15.60
C TRP A 55 22.16 7.56 -16.78
N LYS A 56 20.97 8.15 -16.60
CA LYS A 56 20.29 8.99 -17.61
C LYS A 56 20.21 10.45 -17.17
N ASN A 57 20.02 11.34 -18.16
CA ASN A 57 19.73 12.75 -17.90
C ASN A 57 18.40 12.91 -17.16
N LYS A 58 18.35 13.84 -16.20
CA LYS A 58 17.14 14.13 -15.44
C LYS A 58 16.06 14.72 -16.34
N LYS A 59 14.84 14.19 -16.22
CA LYS A 59 13.61 14.77 -16.77
C LYS A 59 12.78 15.45 -15.66
N PRO A 60 11.98 16.47 -15.96
CA PRO A 60 10.92 16.91 -15.06
C PRO A 60 10.01 15.72 -14.70
N VAL A 61 9.53 15.68 -13.46
CA VAL A 61 8.55 14.68 -13.02
C VAL A 61 7.17 15.10 -13.49
N ASP A 62 6.48 14.21 -14.19
CA ASP A 62 5.07 14.38 -14.50
C ASP A 62 4.26 14.03 -13.25
N GLN A 63 3.66 15.04 -12.62
CA GLN A 63 2.93 14.85 -11.37
C GLN A 63 1.58 14.16 -11.59
N GLU A 64 0.95 14.35 -12.75
CA GLU A 64 -0.35 13.73 -13.02
C GLU A 64 -0.16 12.22 -13.27
N ALA A 65 0.84 11.85 -14.09
CA ALA A 65 1.18 10.45 -14.31
C ALA A 65 1.57 9.76 -13.00
N LEU A 66 2.49 10.37 -12.21
CA LEU A 66 2.91 9.82 -10.92
C LEU A 66 1.73 9.60 -9.95
N GLN A 67 0.79 10.54 -9.90
CA GLN A 67 -0.40 10.40 -9.05
C GLN A 67 -1.34 9.30 -9.55
N GLY A 68 -1.45 9.11 -10.86
CA GLY A 68 -2.18 8.01 -11.49
C GLY A 68 -1.66 6.66 -11.00
N GLU A 69 -0.36 6.41 -11.15
CA GLU A 69 0.24 5.12 -10.77
C GLU A 69 0.11 4.83 -9.25
N ILE A 70 0.15 5.88 -8.41
CA ILE A 70 -0.11 5.74 -6.97
C ILE A 70 -1.56 5.33 -6.69
N VAL A 71 -2.52 5.85 -7.46
CA VAL A 71 -3.93 5.45 -7.35
C VAL A 71 -4.14 4.03 -7.84
N ASP A 72 -3.42 3.58 -8.87
CA ASP A 72 -3.48 2.20 -9.34
C ASP A 72 -2.95 1.20 -8.30
N ILE A 73 -1.87 1.56 -7.57
CA ILE A 73 -1.44 0.80 -6.38
C ILE A 73 -2.55 0.74 -5.32
N LEU A 74 -3.28 1.84 -5.09
CA LEU A 74 -4.37 1.87 -4.12
C LEU A 74 -5.51 0.92 -4.52
N HIS A 75 -5.85 0.84 -5.81
CA HIS A 75 -6.87 -0.09 -6.32
C HIS A 75 -6.52 -1.54 -5.90
N PHE A 76 -5.34 -2.03 -6.26
CA PHE A 76 -4.90 -3.39 -5.94
C PHE A 76 -4.72 -3.63 -4.43
N PHE A 77 -4.29 -2.62 -3.67
CA PHE A 77 -4.20 -2.73 -2.21
C PHE A 77 -5.58 -2.89 -1.55
N VAL A 78 -6.57 -2.12 -1.98
CA VAL A 78 -7.96 -2.24 -1.50
C VAL A 78 -8.55 -3.58 -1.93
N SER A 79 -8.27 -4.02 -3.17
CA SER A 79 -8.64 -5.35 -3.66
C SER A 79 -8.13 -6.46 -2.75
N MET A 80 -6.85 -6.39 -2.40
CA MET A 80 -6.23 -7.33 -1.47
C MET A 80 -6.89 -7.31 -0.07
N CYS A 81 -7.22 -6.12 0.45
CA CYS A 81 -7.91 -5.98 1.74
C CYS A 81 -9.24 -6.73 1.76
N TRP A 82 -10.14 -6.45 0.82
CA TRP A 82 -11.46 -7.08 0.86
C TRP A 82 -11.41 -8.58 0.56
N ARG A 83 -10.51 -9.02 -0.35
CA ARG A 83 -10.28 -10.45 -0.62
C ARG A 83 -9.70 -11.19 0.59
N SER A 84 -8.97 -10.49 1.46
CA SER A 84 -8.50 -11.03 2.75
C SER A 84 -9.59 -11.08 3.83
N GLY A 85 -10.80 -10.59 3.53
CA GLY A 85 -11.92 -10.51 4.46
C GLY A 85 -11.95 -9.24 5.31
N MET A 86 -11.19 -8.19 4.92
CA MET A 86 -11.21 -6.91 5.60
C MET A 86 -12.16 -5.92 4.91
N ASP A 87 -13.06 -5.31 5.67
CA ASP A 87 -13.79 -4.13 5.24
C ASP A 87 -13.05 -2.84 5.64
N ALA A 88 -13.62 -1.69 5.28
CA ALA A 88 -13.08 -0.36 5.58
C ALA A 88 -12.84 -0.17 7.09
N ASP A 89 -13.82 -0.55 7.93
CA ASP A 89 -13.72 -0.48 9.39
C ASP A 89 -12.59 -1.36 9.93
N THR A 90 -12.46 -2.60 9.44
CA THR A 90 -11.42 -3.52 9.86
C THR A 90 -10.03 -2.99 9.50
N LEU A 91 -9.86 -2.47 8.28
CA LEU A 91 -8.61 -1.85 7.85
C LEU A 91 -8.28 -0.63 8.72
N PHE A 92 -9.24 0.27 8.90
CA PHE A 92 -9.05 1.50 9.66
C PHE A 92 -8.66 1.21 11.12
N ASN A 93 -9.37 0.30 11.79
CA ASN A 93 -9.06 -0.09 13.17
C ASN A 93 -7.68 -0.75 13.30
N LYS A 94 -7.31 -1.65 12.36
CA LYS A 94 -5.97 -2.25 12.33
C LYS A 94 -4.89 -1.19 12.10
N TYR A 95 -5.15 -0.21 11.24
CA TYR A 95 -4.24 0.91 11.01
C TYR A 95 -4.04 1.74 12.28
N LEU A 96 -5.12 2.12 12.98
CA LEU A 96 -5.03 2.91 14.22
C LEU A 96 -4.18 2.20 15.28
N LEU A 97 -4.44 0.90 15.51
CA LEU A 97 -3.66 0.11 16.47
C LEU A 97 -2.19 0.02 16.07
N LYS A 98 -1.90 -0.21 14.78
CA LYS A 98 -0.53 -0.29 14.29
C LYS A 98 0.18 1.07 14.33
N ASN A 99 -0.52 2.15 14.03
CA ASN A 99 0.01 3.50 14.08
C ASN A 99 0.40 3.89 15.51
N LYS A 100 -0.48 3.63 16.48
CA LYS A 100 -0.19 3.82 17.91
C LYS A 100 1.04 3.04 18.34
N GLU A 101 1.10 1.74 18.02
CA GLU A 101 2.24 0.87 18.33
C GLU A 101 3.54 1.38 17.68
N ASN A 102 3.49 1.90 16.45
CA ASN A 102 4.67 2.47 15.80
C ASN A 102 5.17 3.74 16.51
N PHE A 103 4.28 4.60 17.01
CA PHE A 103 4.68 5.74 17.86
C PHE A 103 5.22 5.28 19.21
N ASP A 104 4.56 4.31 19.85
CA ASP A 104 5.01 3.77 21.13
C ASP A 104 6.43 3.18 21.02
N ARG A 105 6.80 2.58 19.89
CA ARG A 105 8.19 2.17 19.60
C ARG A 105 9.16 3.35 19.63
N GLN A 106 8.84 4.44 18.92
CA GLN A 106 9.71 5.63 18.86
C GLN A 106 9.82 6.35 20.22
N TYR A 107 8.82 6.21 21.09
CA TYR A 107 8.83 6.82 22.43
C TYR A 107 9.25 5.86 23.54
N GLY A 108 9.72 4.65 23.23
CA GLY A 108 10.14 3.66 24.23
C GLY A 108 8.99 3.13 25.11
N ARG A 109 7.75 3.22 24.65
CA ARG A 109 6.53 2.74 25.32
C ARG A 109 6.09 1.35 24.84
N SER A 110 6.69 0.84 23.76
CA SER A 110 6.38 -0.49 23.22
C SER A 110 7.09 -1.58 24.02
N GLU A 111 6.44 -2.73 24.18
CA GLU A 111 7.02 -3.93 24.78
C GLU A 111 8.01 -4.65 23.83
N LYS A 112 8.05 -4.26 22.55
CA LYS A 112 8.97 -4.83 21.56
C LYS A 112 10.35 -4.18 21.66
N LYS A 113 11.36 -5.02 21.92
CA LYS A 113 12.78 -4.66 21.98
C LYS A 113 13.34 -4.32 20.58
N GLY A 114 14.39 -3.49 20.53
CA GLY A 114 15.14 -3.17 19.30
C GLY A 114 14.66 -1.93 18.53
N TYR A 115 13.76 -1.14 19.13
CA TYR A 115 13.29 0.15 18.60
C TYR A 115 13.70 1.33 19.49
N GLU A 116 14.60 1.10 20.45
CA GLU A 116 15.07 2.13 21.35
C GLU A 116 15.72 3.26 20.53
N VAL A 117 15.20 4.48 20.65
CA VAL A 117 15.84 5.65 20.04
C VAL A 117 17.11 5.91 20.83
N LEU A 118 18.24 5.54 20.23
CA LEU A 118 19.55 5.79 20.83
C LEU A 118 19.82 7.31 20.87
N PRO A 119 20.46 7.83 21.94
CA PRO A 119 20.87 9.23 22.03
C PRO A 119 21.72 9.66 20.84
N GLU A 120 21.64 10.93 20.43
CA GLU A 120 22.41 11.48 19.29
C GLU A 120 23.91 11.15 19.34
N GLU A 121 24.50 11.08 20.53
CA GLU A 121 25.92 10.78 20.75
C GLU A 121 26.36 9.37 20.32
N THR A 122 25.42 8.48 19.98
CA THR A 122 25.71 7.09 19.57
C THR A 122 25.43 6.82 18.10
N ARG A 123 24.98 7.82 17.34
CA ARG A 123 24.83 7.72 15.89
C ARG A 123 26.18 8.02 15.24
N THR A 124 27.06 7.02 15.16
CA THR A 124 28.25 7.12 14.32
C THR A 124 27.82 7.37 12.88
N GLU A 125 28.36 8.42 12.27
CA GLU A 125 28.23 8.68 10.83
C GLU A 125 28.91 7.52 10.09
N ASP A 126 28.12 6.66 9.45
CA ASP A 126 28.55 5.72 8.41
C ASP A 126 27.92 6.12 7.07
#